data_AF-Q9I3B4-F1
#
_entry.id   AF-Q9I3B4-F1
#
_cell.length_a   1.000
_cell.length_b   1.000
_cell.length_c   1.000
_cell.angle_alpha   90.00
_cell.angle_beta   90.00
_cell.angle_gamma   90.00
#
_symmetry.space_group_name_H-M   'P 1'
#
loop_
_entity.id
_entity.type
_entity.pdbx_description
1 polymer ?
#
loop_
_entity_poly.entity_id
_entity_poly.type
_entity_poly.pdbx_seq_one_letter_code
_entity_poly.pdbx_strand_id
1 'polypeptide(L)'
;MVKRTSHKQASCPVARPLDVIGDGWSMLIVRDAFEGLTRFGEFQKSLGLAKNILAARLRNLVEHGVMVAVPAESGSHQEYRLTDKGRALFPLLVAIRQWGEDYFFAPDESHVRLVERDSGQPVPRLQVRAGDGSPLAAEDTRVSRD
;
A
#
# COMPACT_ATOMS: atom_id res chain seq x y z
N MET A 1 -6.57 12.30 -22.61
CA MET A 1 -6.45 11.57 -21.33
C MET A 1 -7.76 10.88 -21.06
N VAL A 2 -7.82 9.54 -21.16
CA VAL A 2 -9.05 8.79 -20.85
C VAL A 2 -9.30 8.93 -19.35
N LYS A 3 -10.47 9.47 -18.97
CA LYS A 3 -10.87 9.55 -17.58
C LYS A 3 -11.02 8.12 -17.05
N ARG A 4 -10.33 7.80 -15.95
CA ARG A 4 -10.42 6.47 -15.35
C ARG A 4 -11.86 6.19 -14.92
N THR A 5 -12.36 4.99 -15.20
CA THR A 5 -13.65 4.52 -14.71
C THR A 5 -13.61 4.50 -13.18
N SER A 6 -14.61 5.11 -12.54
CA SER A 6 -14.74 5.04 -11.08
C SER A 6 -15.49 3.78 -10.68
N HIS A 7 -15.01 3.15 -9.62
CA HIS A 7 -15.62 1.96 -9.03
C HIS A 7 -16.38 2.24 -7.73
N LYS A 8 -16.59 3.50 -7.35
CA LYS A 8 -17.26 3.89 -6.07
C LYS A 8 -18.58 3.17 -5.78
N GLN A 9 -19.37 2.87 -6.82
CA GLN A 9 -20.67 2.21 -6.70
C GLN A 9 -20.61 0.69 -6.96
N ALA A 10 -19.46 0.13 -7.29
CA ALA A 10 -19.33 -1.30 -7.55
C ALA A 10 -19.74 -2.12 -6.32
N SER A 11 -20.47 -3.21 -6.50
CA SER A 11 -20.75 -4.15 -5.42
C SER A 11 -19.51 -4.96 -5.03
N CYS A 12 -18.53 -5.09 -5.93
CA CYS A 12 -17.30 -5.82 -5.71
C CYS A 12 -16.36 -5.06 -4.74
N PRO A 13 -15.99 -5.66 -3.58
CA PRO A 13 -15.10 -5.04 -2.60
C PRO A 13 -13.66 -4.93 -3.09
N VAL A 14 -13.27 -5.67 -4.14
CA VAL A 14 -11.96 -5.50 -4.79
C VAL A 14 -11.94 -4.24 -5.65
N ALA A 15 -13.06 -3.89 -6.30
CA ALA A 15 -13.09 -2.81 -7.27
C ALA A 15 -12.98 -1.42 -6.61
N ARG A 16 -13.67 -1.18 -5.48
CA ARG A 16 -13.69 0.13 -4.82
C ARG A 16 -12.30 0.61 -4.36
N PRO A 17 -11.47 -0.21 -3.68
CA PRO A 17 -10.12 0.19 -3.31
C PRO A 17 -9.24 0.57 -4.51
N LEU A 18 -9.49 0.04 -5.71
CA LEU A 18 -8.69 0.38 -6.89
C LEU A 18 -8.75 1.87 -7.22
N ASP A 19 -9.85 2.57 -6.92
CA ASP A 19 -9.95 4.04 -7.03
C ASP A 19 -8.91 4.80 -6.17
N VAL A 20 -8.33 4.13 -5.18
CA VAL A 20 -7.34 4.67 -4.25
C VAL A 20 -5.93 4.17 -4.54
N ILE A 21 -5.76 2.85 -4.74
CA ILE A 21 -4.44 2.22 -4.80
C ILE A 21 -4.02 1.74 -6.20
N GLY A 22 -4.92 1.85 -7.19
CA GLY A 22 -4.69 1.31 -8.54
C GLY A 22 -3.88 2.21 -9.48
N ASP A 23 -3.24 3.27 -9.00
CA ASP A 23 -2.51 4.24 -9.84
C ASP A 23 -0.99 3.99 -9.92
N GLY A 24 -0.50 2.93 -9.28
CA GLY A 24 0.92 2.52 -9.26
C GLY A 24 1.78 3.21 -8.20
N TRP A 25 1.48 4.47 -7.85
CA TRP A 25 2.29 5.25 -6.90
C TRP A 25 1.76 5.24 -5.48
N SER A 26 0.45 5.13 -5.30
CA SER A 26 -0.16 5.17 -3.96
C SER A 26 0.38 4.11 -3.01
N MET A 27 0.61 2.87 -3.46
CA MET A 27 1.21 1.84 -2.61
C MET A 27 2.69 2.11 -2.31
N LEU A 28 3.42 2.81 -3.18
CA LEU A 28 4.80 3.23 -2.90
C LEU A 28 4.85 4.38 -1.89
N ILE A 29 3.89 5.31 -1.93
CA ILE A 29 3.75 6.36 -0.91
C ILE A 29 3.40 5.73 0.45
N VAL A 30 2.48 4.77 0.48
CA VAL A 30 2.12 4.03 1.69
C VAL A 30 3.32 3.25 2.23
N ARG A 31 4.10 2.60 1.36
CA ARG A 31 5.36 1.92 1.71
C ARG A 31 6.31 2.87 2.45
N ASP A 32 6.60 4.02 1.84
CA ASP A 32 7.50 5.02 2.41
C ASP A 32 6.97 5.54 3.76
N ALA A 33 5.65 5.68 3.91
CA ALA A 33 5.05 6.10 5.17
C ALA A 33 5.19 5.06 6.29
N PHE A 34 5.16 3.76 5.98
CA PHE A 34 5.52 2.70 6.94
C PHE A 34 7.00 2.72 7.32
N GLU A 35 7.86 3.21 6.43
CA GLU A 35 9.29 3.42 6.69
C GLU A 35 9.56 4.72 7.47
N GLY A 36 8.50 5.47 7.83
CA GLY A 36 8.58 6.66 8.66
C GLY A 36 8.71 7.96 7.89
N LEU A 37 8.57 7.96 6.56
CA LEU A 37 8.52 9.19 5.77
C LEU A 37 7.17 9.88 5.99
N THR A 38 7.24 11.21 6.04
CA THR A 38 6.16 12.02 6.57
C THR A 38 5.99 13.33 5.84
N ARG A 39 7.05 13.87 5.27
CA ARG A 39 7.07 15.18 4.63
C ARG A 39 7.01 15.03 3.13
N PHE A 40 6.37 15.99 2.46
CA PHE A 40 6.28 16.00 0.99
C PHE A 40 7.66 15.83 0.31
N GLY A 41 8.67 16.54 0.81
CA GLY A 41 10.02 16.49 0.27
C GLY A 41 10.71 15.13 0.45
N GLU A 42 10.37 14.38 1.49
CA GLU A 42 10.91 13.03 1.74
C GLU A 42 10.33 12.05 0.71
N PHE A 43 9.01 12.03 0.55
CA PHE A 43 8.35 11.22 -0.49
C PHE A 43 8.85 11.60 -1.89
N GLN A 44 9.00 12.90 -2.17
CA GLN A 44 9.49 13.36 -3.46
C GLN A 44 10.92 12.85 -3.73
N LYS A 45 11.81 12.93 -2.73
CA LYS A 45 13.18 12.47 -2.85
C LYS A 45 13.26 10.95 -3.01
N SER A 46 12.45 10.21 -2.25
CA SER A 46 12.40 8.74 -2.30
C SER A 46 11.88 8.21 -3.64
N LEU A 47 10.79 8.80 -4.15
CA LEU A 47 10.09 8.28 -5.33
C LEU A 47 10.54 8.90 -6.65
N GLY A 48 11.30 10.01 -6.63
CA GLY A 48 11.72 10.73 -7.84
C GLY A 48 10.55 11.35 -8.63
N LEU A 49 9.36 11.45 -8.02
CA LEU A 49 8.16 11.92 -8.68
C LEU A 49 8.16 13.43 -8.93
N ALA A 50 7.60 13.84 -10.06
CA ALA A 50 7.27 15.23 -10.30
C ALA A 50 6.29 15.75 -9.23
N LYS A 51 6.52 16.98 -8.76
CA LYS A 51 5.78 17.57 -7.62
C LYS A 51 4.26 17.54 -7.81
N ASN A 52 3.79 17.83 -9.02
CA ASN A 52 2.36 17.83 -9.36
C ASN A 52 1.73 16.42 -9.26
N ILE A 53 2.45 15.38 -9.68
CA ILE A 53 2.00 13.99 -9.59
C ILE A 53 1.94 13.55 -8.14
N LEU A 54 3.01 13.79 -7.37
CA LEU A 54 3.02 13.46 -5.94
C LEU A 54 1.92 14.19 -5.17
N ALA A 55 1.74 15.49 -5.42
CA ALA A 55 0.67 16.27 -4.79
C ALA A 55 -0.73 15.72 -5.12
N ALA A 56 -0.96 15.30 -6.37
CA ALA A 56 -2.23 14.70 -6.75
C ALA A 56 -2.47 13.36 -6.04
N ARG A 57 -1.44 12.53 -5.84
CA ARG A 57 -1.54 11.25 -5.12
C ARG A 57 -1.76 11.42 -3.63
N LEU A 58 -1.00 12.30 -2.98
CA LEU A 58 -1.20 12.60 -1.57
C LEU A 58 -2.60 13.17 -1.31
N ARG A 59 -3.10 14.07 -2.17
CA ARG A 59 -4.49 14.55 -2.09
C ARG A 59 -5.49 13.40 -2.20
N ASN A 60 -5.31 12.50 -3.17
CA ASN A 60 -6.21 11.34 -3.30
C ASN A 60 -6.19 10.43 -2.06
N LEU A 61 -5.01 10.13 -1.51
CA LEU A 61 -4.87 9.35 -0.28
C LEU A 61 -5.56 10.03 0.92
N VAL A 62 -5.48 11.36 1.01
CA VAL A 62 -6.16 12.16 2.04
C VAL A 62 -7.67 12.18 1.83
N GLU A 63 -8.15 12.45 0.62
CA GLU A 63 -9.58 12.44 0.27
C GLU A 63 -10.24 11.08 0.55
N HIS A 64 -9.50 9.99 0.39
CA HIS A 64 -9.97 8.63 0.71
C HIS A 64 -9.73 8.22 2.16
N GLY A 65 -9.16 9.10 3.00
CA GLY A 65 -8.90 8.85 4.42
C GLY A 65 -7.85 7.78 4.69
N VAL A 66 -6.97 7.48 3.72
CA VAL A 66 -5.79 6.60 3.91
C VAL A 66 -4.69 7.34 4.66
N MET A 67 -4.54 8.63 4.37
CA MET A 67 -3.65 9.53 5.08
C MET A 67 -4.42 10.73 5.63
N VAL A 68 -3.83 11.40 6.61
CA VAL A 68 -4.22 12.73 7.07
C VAL A 68 -3.05 13.68 6.86
N ALA A 69 -3.33 14.90 6.42
CA ALA A 69 -2.36 15.99 6.43
C ALA A 69 -2.55 16.79 7.72
N VAL A 70 -1.51 16.86 8.55
CA VAL A 70 -1.48 17.60 9.81
C VAL A 70 -0.35 18.63 9.80
N PRO A 71 -0.48 19.76 10.51
CA PRO A 71 0.65 20.65 10.75
C PRO A 71 1.75 19.91 11.52
N ALA A 72 3.01 20.17 11.17
CA ALA A 72 4.14 19.68 11.96
C ALA A 72 4.17 20.35 13.34
N GLU A 73 4.63 19.62 14.36
CA GLU A 73 4.77 20.16 15.73
C GLU A 73 5.83 21.27 15.83
N SER A 74 6.87 21.22 14.97
CA SER A 74 8.04 22.09 15.03
C SER A 74 8.21 23.04 13.84
N GLY A 75 7.19 23.20 12.98
CA GLY A 75 7.33 24.04 11.79
C GLY A 75 6.03 24.33 11.05
N SER A 76 6.13 25.15 10.00
CA SER A 76 4.99 25.58 9.18
C SER A 76 4.62 24.59 8.06
N HIS A 77 5.33 23.46 7.95
CA HIS A 77 5.06 22.48 6.90
C HIS A 77 3.98 21.48 7.31
N GLN A 78 3.38 20.87 6.29
CA GLN A 78 2.45 19.76 6.48
C GLN A 78 3.18 18.43 6.59
N GLU A 79 2.50 17.51 7.24
CA GLU A 79 2.96 16.17 7.56
C GLU A 79 1.85 15.19 7.20
N TYR A 80 2.18 14.21 6.36
CA TYR A 80 1.26 13.17 5.93
C TYR A 80 1.45 11.96 6.84
N ARG A 81 0.38 11.52 7.48
CA ARG A 81 0.39 10.37 8.40
C ARG A 81 -0.63 9.35 7.96
N LEU A 82 -0.29 8.07 8.02
CA LEU A 82 -1.27 7.00 7.82
C LEU A 82 -2.37 7.13 8.89
N THR A 83 -3.62 6.96 8.47
CA THR A 83 -4.75 6.71 9.37
C THR A 83 -4.83 5.22 9.71
N ASP A 84 -5.80 4.79 10.51
CA ASP A 84 -6.04 3.35 10.73
C ASP A 84 -6.41 2.63 9.43
N LYS A 85 -7.19 3.27 8.57
CA LYS A 85 -7.49 2.77 7.22
C LYS A 85 -6.23 2.61 6.37
N GLY A 86 -5.27 3.52 6.49
CA GLY A 86 -3.99 3.40 5.82
C GLY A 86 -3.08 2.33 6.43
N ARG A 87 -3.05 2.21 7.76
CA ARG A 87 -2.31 1.14 8.45
C ARG A 87 -2.84 -0.24 8.09
N ALA A 88 -4.14 -0.38 7.86
CA ALA A 88 -4.77 -1.62 7.40
C ALA A 88 -4.30 -2.09 6.00
N LEU A 89 -3.57 -1.26 5.24
CA LEU A 89 -2.94 -1.67 3.98
C LEU A 89 -1.64 -2.47 4.16
N PHE A 90 -1.12 -2.60 5.39
CA PHE A 90 0.13 -3.30 5.64
C PHE A 90 0.15 -4.75 5.10
N PRO A 91 -0.86 -5.60 5.34
CA PRO A 91 -0.87 -6.96 4.78
C PRO A 91 -0.83 -6.97 3.25
N LEU A 92 -1.48 -6.00 2.58
CA LEU A 92 -1.42 -5.88 1.13
C LEU A 92 -0.02 -5.48 0.65
N LEU A 93 0.64 -4.56 1.35
CA LEU A 93 2.03 -4.19 1.06
C LEU A 93 2.98 -5.40 1.21
N VAL A 94 2.80 -6.20 2.26
CA VAL A 94 3.57 -7.44 2.47
C VAL A 94 3.32 -8.44 1.34
N ALA A 95 2.06 -8.66 0.96
CA ALA A 95 1.70 -9.56 -0.14
C ALA A 95 2.31 -9.13 -1.48
N ILE A 96 2.28 -7.83 -1.79
CA ILE A 96 2.90 -7.28 -3.01
C ILE A 96 4.43 -7.46 -2.95
N ARG A 97 5.08 -7.23 -1.80
CA ARG A 97 6.53 -7.47 -1.66
C ARG A 97 6.86 -8.93 -1.92
N GLN A 98 6.20 -9.86 -1.24
CA GLN A 98 6.47 -11.30 -1.40
C GLN A 98 6.22 -11.77 -2.83
N TRP A 99 5.16 -11.28 -3.48
CA TRP A 99 4.92 -11.56 -4.90
C TRP A 99 6.00 -10.97 -5.81
N GLY A 100 6.51 -9.78 -5.48
CA GLY A 100 7.68 -9.18 -6.12
C GLY A 100 8.91 -10.07 -6.02
N GLU A 101 9.25 -10.49 -4.79
CA GLU A 101 10.40 -11.36 -4.48
C GLU A 101 10.33 -12.69 -5.25
N ASP A 102 9.14 -13.27 -5.40
CA ASP A 102 8.97 -14.57 -6.06
C ASP A 102 9.07 -14.51 -7.60
N TYR A 103 8.69 -13.39 -8.23
CA TYR A 103 8.45 -13.34 -9.69
C TYR A 103 9.11 -12.19 -10.46
N PHE A 104 9.63 -11.18 -9.77
CA PHE A 104 10.12 -9.95 -10.42
C PHE A 104 11.63 -9.72 -10.29
N PHE A 105 12.33 -10.59 -9.55
CA PHE A 105 13.80 -10.53 -9.42
C PHE A 105 14.43 -11.77 -10.07
N ALA A 106 15.60 -11.60 -10.68
CA ALA A 106 16.38 -12.75 -11.14
C ALA A 106 16.91 -13.56 -9.93
N PRO A 107 17.22 -14.87 -10.09
CA PRO A 107 17.65 -15.72 -8.98
C PRO A 107 18.88 -15.22 -8.19
N ASP A 108 19.78 -14.47 -8.84
CA ASP A 108 20.98 -13.87 -8.27
C ASP A 108 20.86 -12.35 -8.05
N GLU A 109 19.70 -11.77 -8.35
CA GLU A 109 19.45 -10.34 -8.17
C GLU A 109 19.14 -10.01 -6.71
N SER A 110 19.97 -9.15 -6.11
CA SER A 110 19.77 -8.71 -4.73
C SER A 110 18.63 -7.71 -4.63
N HIS A 111 17.77 -7.87 -3.62
CA HIS A 111 16.68 -6.95 -3.32
C HIS A 111 16.54 -6.70 -1.82
N VAL A 112 15.88 -5.59 -1.46
CA VAL A 112 15.55 -5.30 -0.07
C VAL A 112 14.49 -6.27 0.44
N ARG A 113 14.58 -6.63 1.73
CA ARG A 113 13.65 -7.55 2.39
C ARG A 113 12.97 -6.87 3.57
N LEU A 114 11.71 -7.21 3.79
CA LEU A 114 11.02 -6.80 5.00
C LEU A 114 11.35 -7.79 6.12
N VAL A 115 11.86 -7.27 7.23
CA VAL A 115 12.26 -8.07 8.40
C VAL A 115 11.53 -7.62 9.67
N GLU A 116 11.37 -8.55 10.60
CA GLU A 116 10.92 -8.25 11.95
C GLU A 116 11.94 -7.37 12.67
N ARG A 117 11.47 -6.35 13.38
CA ARG A 117 12.35 -5.36 14.04
C ARG A 117 13.27 -5.99 15.09
N ASP A 118 12.73 -6.92 15.88
CA ASP A 118 13.42 -7.46 17.05
C ASP A 118 14.37 -8.61 16.70
N SER A 119 13.94 -9.49 15.77
CA SER A 119 14.69 -10.70 15.41
C SER A 119 15.58 -10.51 14.16
N GLY A 120 15.30 -9.50 13.33
CA GLY A 120 15.91 -9.34 12.01
C GLY A 120 15.52 -10.43 11.01
N GLN A 121 14.63 -11.36 11.38
CA GLN A 121 14.19 -12.44 10.50
C GLN A 121 13.24 -11.91 9.43
N PRO A 122 13.26 -12.49 8.22
CA PRO A 122 12.28 -12.16 7.19
C PRO A 122 10.84 -12.37 7.70
N VAL A 123 9.95 -11.44 7.36
CA VAL A 123 8.53 -11.58 7.69
C VAL A 123 7.99 -12.88 7.06
N PRO A 124 7.32 -13.76 7.84
CA PRO A 124 6.76 -15.00 7.32
C PRO A 124 5.83 -14.80 6.12
N ARG A 125 5.77 -15.81 5.23
CA ARG A 125 4.92 -15.76 4.04
C ARG A 125 3.45 -15.65 4.43
N LEU A 126 2.75 -14.68 3.84
CA LEU A 126 1.30 -14.57 4.02
C LEU A 126 0.63 -15.77 3.35
N GLN A 127 -0.34 -16.33 4.06
CA GLN A 127 -1.12 -17.47 3.60
C GLN A 127 -2.58 -17.23 3.94
N VAL A 128 -3.46 -17.38 2.95
CA VAL A 128 -4.90 -17.44 3.18
C VAL A 128 -5.19 -18.77 3.84
N ARG A 129 -5.96 -18.75 4.94
CA ARG A 129 -6.26 -19.92 5.75
C ARG A 129 -7.76 -20.15 5.86
N ALA A 130 -8.17 -21.40 5.89
CA ALA A 130 -9.53 -21.81 6.20
C ALA A 130 -9.81 -21.64 7.70
N GLY A 131 -11.08 -21.83 8.11
CA GLY A 131 -11.50 -21.70 9.50
C GLY A 131 -10.81 -22.68 10.47
N ASP A 132 -10.28 -23.80 9.95
CA ASP A 132 -9.49 -24.78 10.71
C ASP A 132 -7.98 -24.45 10.74
N GLY A 133 -7.56 -23.34 10.13
CA GLY A 133 -6.17 -22.90 10.05
C GLY A 133 -5.35 -23.52 8.91
N SER A 134 -5.91 -24.48 8.15
CA SER A 134 -5.24 -25.07 6.99
C SER A 134 -5.08 -24.04 5.85
N PRO A 135 -4.09 -24.19 4.96
CA PRO A 135 -3.98 -23.37 3.76
C PRO A 135 -5.25 -23.48 2.90
N LEU A 136 -5.78 -22.34 2.46
CA LEU A 136 -6.97 -22.28 1.60
C LEU A 136 -6.56 -21.78 0.21
N ALA A 137 -6.73 -22.62 -0.81
CA ALA A 137 -6.42 -22.30 -2.19
C ALA A 137 -7.58 -21.55 -2.88
N ALA A 138 -7.34 -20.95 -4.03
CA ALA A 138 -8.34 -20.14 -4.73
C ALA A 138 -9.51 -21.00 -5.25
N GLU A 139 -9.20 -22.20 -5.75
CA GLU A 139 -10.13 -23.22 -6.24
C GLU A 139 -11.10 -23.72 -5.17
N ASP A 140 -10.71 -23.63 -3.89
CA ASP A 140 -11.54 -24.02 -2.73
C ASP A 140 -12.45 -22.87 -2.25
N THR A 141 -12.47 -21.75 -2.97
CA THR A 141 -13.30 -20.58 -2.64
C THR A 141 -14.37 -20.34 -3.70
N ARG A 142 -15.47 -19.71 -3.29
CA ARG A 142 -16.49 -19.16 -4.19
C ARG A 142 -16.99 -17.81 -3.68
N VAL A 143 -17.35 -16.93 -4.61
CA VAL A 143 -18.05 -15.69 -4.26
C VAL A 143 -19.53 -16.02 -4.02
N SER A 144 -19.99 -15.91 -2.77
CA SER A 144 -21.44 -15.92 -2.49
C SER A 144 -22.05 -14.62 -3.00
N ARG A 145 -23.15 -14.75 -3.74
CA ARG A 145 -24.03 -13.64 -4.09
C ARG A 145 -25.36 -13.97 -3.42
N ASP A 146 -25.62 -13.34 -2.29
CA ASP A 146 -26.94 -13.42 -1.67
C ASP A 146 -28.01 -12.81 -2.59
#